data_AF-A0A7X6VBM2-F1
#
_entry.id   AF-A0A7X6VBM2-F1
#
_cell.length_a   1.000
_cell.length_b   1.000
_cell.length_c   1.000
_cell.angle_alpha   90.00
_cell.angle_beta   90.00
_cell.angle_gamma   90.00
#
_symmetry.space_group_name_H-M   'P 1'
#
loop_
_entity.id
_entity.type
_entity.pdbx_description
1 polymer ?
#
loop_
_entity_poly.entity_id
_entity_poly.type
_entity_poly.pdbx_seq_one_letter_code
_entity_poly.pdbx_strand_id
1 'polypeptide(L)'
;KFTITVSGPENKVKDIISHIYGVKYLETGTRIKDDEYSYIVEADKDVDVRKPLFNQLEQHNYPILELKSLNLSLEDIFLQLTTNEEKEVK
;
A
#
# COMPACT_ATOMS: atom_id res chain seq x y z
N LYS A 1 3.30 0.33 -6.00
CA LYS A 1 2.15 0.49 -5.07
C LYS A 1 1.30 -0.76 -5.13
N PHE A 2 0.64 -1.13 -4.05
CA PHE A 2 -0.33 -2.22 -4.04
C PHE A 2 -1.43 -1.92 -3.02
N THR A 3 -2.59 -2.53 -3.22
CA THR A 3 -3.69 -2.49 -2.27
C THR A 3 -3.68 -3.78 -1.47
N ILE A 4 -3.95 -3.67 -0.18
CA ILE A 4 -4.11 -4.80 0.72
C ILE A 4 -5.39 -4.64 1.52
N THR A 5 -6.16 -5.70 1.65
CA THR A 5 -7.34 -5.75 2.53
C THR A 5 -7.00 -6.63 3.72
N VAL A 6 -7.20 -6.11 4.92
CA VAL A 6 -6.87 -6.80 6.18
C VAL A 6 -8.09 -6.83 7.07
N SER A 7 -8.30 -7.95 7.75
CA SER A 7 -9.28 -8.05 8.82
C SER A 7 -8.63 -7.68 10.16
N GLY A 8 -9.10 -6.60 10.78
CA GLY A 8 -8.64 -6.11 12.07
C GLY A 8 -9.03 -4.64 12.32
N PRO A 9 -8.77 -4.13 13.54
CA PRO A 9 -9.05 -2.74 13.89
C PRO A 9 -8.16 -1.77 13.10
N GLU A 10 -8.77 -0.75 12.49
CA GLU A 10 -8.08 0.16 11.56
C GLU A 10 -6.79 0.75 12.15
N ASN A 11 -6.90 1.31 13.36
CA ASN A 11 -5.80 2.00 14.03
C ASN A 11 -4.60 1.06 14.30
N LYS A 12 -4.86 -0.20 14.65
CA LYS A 12 -3.82 -1.19 14.96
C LYS A 12 -3.12 -1.67 13.70
N VAL A 13 -3.91 -2.02 12.68
CA VAL A 13 -3.36 -2.47 11.39
C VAL A 13 -2.55 -1.35 10.73
N LYS A 14 -3.06 -0.12 10.75
CA LYS A 14 -2.35 1.05 10.21
C LYS A 14 -1.01 1.28 10.91
N ASP A 15 -1.01 1.25 12.24
CA ASP A 15 0.19 1.41 13.05
C ASP A 15 1.23 0.33 12.69
N ILE A 16 0.84 -0.94 12.66
CA ILE A 16 1.72 -2.06 12.29
C ILE A 16 2.32 -1.85 10.90
N ILE A 17 1.48 -1.59 9.89
CA ILE A 17 1.95 -1.47 8.50
C ILE A 17 2.90 -0.29 8.34
N SER A 18 2.64 0.83 9.03
CA SER A 18 3.48 2.03 8.97
C SER A 18 4.89 1.84 9.54
N HIS A 19 5.07 0.90 10.47
CA HIS A 19 6.36 0.60 11.10
C HIS A 19 7.18 -0.45 10.33
N ILE A 20 6.67 -1.01 9.23
CA ILE A 20 7.40 -2.00 8.43
C ILE A 20 8.52 -1.30 7.65
N TYR A 21 9.74 -1.81 7.80
CA TYR A 21 10.88 -1.36 7.01
C TYR A 21 10.61 -1.49 5.50
N GLY A 22 10.77 -0.39 4.77
CA GLY A 22 10.52 -0.31 3.34
C GLY A 22 9.12 0.20 2.97
N VAL A 23 8.22 0.44 3.92
CA VAL A 23 6.97 1.17 3.64
C VAL A 23 7.26 2.67 3.61
N LYS A 24 7.00 3.31 2.46
CA LYS A 24 7.20 4.75 2.24
C LYS A 24 5.95 5.56 2.52
N TYR A 25 4.80 5.03 2.11
CA TYR A 25 3.51 5.69 2.27
C TYR A 25 2.42 4.66 2.52
N LEU A 26 1.49 5.02 3.40
CA LEU A 26 0.34 4.22 3.77
C LEU A 26 -0.90 5.11 3.79
N GLU A 27 -1.90 4.73 3.01
CA GLU A 27 -3.20 5.39 2.99
C GLU A 27 -4.27 4.39 3.42
N THR A 28 -5.13 4.80 4.37
CA THR A 28 -6.32 4.02 4.69
C THR A 28 -7.32 4.22 3.54
N GLY A 29 -7.68 3.13 2.89
CA GLY A 29 -8.72 3.09 1.88
C GLY A 29 -10.12 2.87 2.48
N THR A 30 -10.97 2.23 1.69
CA THR A 30 -12.39 2.02 2.03
C THR A 30 -12.58 0.98 3.12
N ARG A 31 -13.47 1.26 4.07
CA ARG A 31 -14.02 0.26 4.99
C ARG A 31 -14.98 -0.66 4.24
N ILE A 32 -14.69 -1.96 4.21
CA ILE A 32 -15.50 -2.94 3.48
C ILE A 32 -16.59 -3.51 4.39
N LYS A 33 -16.22 -3.90 5.63
CA LYS A 33 -17.15 -4.42 6.66
C LYS A 33 -16.71 -3.97 8.07
N ASP A 34 -17.44 -4.42 9.09
CA ASP A 34 -16.94 -4.43 10.46
C ASP A 34 -15.59 -5.17 10.52
N ASP A 35 -14.57 -4.48 11.03
CA ASP A 35 -13.18 -4.95 11.11
C ASP A 35 -12.55 -5.43 9.79
N GLU A 36 -12.96 -4.89 8.64
CA GLU A 36 -12.28 -5.13 7.35
C GLU A 36 -11.99 -3.80 6.64
N TYR A 37 -10.69 -3.51 6.46
CA TYR A 37 -10.23 -2.25 5.87
C TYR A 37 -9.28 -2.51 4.70
N SER A 38 -9.42 -1.71 3.66
CA SER A 38 -8.47 -1.67 2.55
C SER A 38 -7.40 -0.60 2.82
N TYR A 39 -6.17 -0.86 2.39
CA TYR A 39 -5.03 0.05 2.53
C TYR A 39 -4.26 0.10 1.22
N ILE A 40 -3.78 1.29 0.87
CA ILE A 40 -2.84 1.47 -0.25
C ILE A 40 -1.44 1.61 0.35
N VAL A 41 -0.56 0.68 -0.02
CA VAL A 41 0.83 0.63 0.44
C VAL A 41 1.75 0.99 -0.72
N GLU A 42 2.59 2.00 -0.48
CA GLU A 42 3.74 2.30 -1.31
C GLU A 42 5.00 1.79 -0.63
N ALA A 43 5.63 0.80 -1.27
CA ALA A 43 6.89 0.21 -0.82
C ALA A 43 8.09 0.83 -1.54
N ASP A 44 9.25 0.76 -0.92
CA ASP A 44 10.52 1.00 -1.59
C ASP A 44 10.71 0.02 -2.76
N LYS A 45 11.36 0.48 -3.83
CA LYS A 45 11.57 -0.30 -5.05
C LYS A 45 12.54 -1.47 -4.83
N ASP A 46 13.46 -1.30 -3.89
CA ASP A 46 14.53 -2.26 -3.62
C ASP A 46 14.21 -3.21 -2.45
N VAL A 47 13.06 -3.05 -1.80
CA VAL A 47 12.67 -3.82 -0.60
C VAL A 47 11.33 -4.53 -0.83
N ASP A 48 11.33 -5.86 -0.74
CA ASP A 48 10.09 -6.62 -0.76
C ASP A 48 9.43 -6.62 0.64
N VAL A 49 8.48 -5.70 0.82
CA VAL A 49 7.74 -5.53 2.08
C VAL A 49 6.68 -6.60 2.33
N ARG A 50 6.36 -7.48 1.36
CA ARG A 50 5.21 -8.40 1.49
C ARG A 50 5.44 -9.46 2.57
N LYS A 51 6.65 -10.00 2.65
CA LYS A 51 7.05 -10.98 3.68
C LYS A 51 7.01 -10.39 5.09
N PRO A 52 7.69 -9.27 5.40
CA PRO A 52 7.62 -8.69 6.74
C PRO A 52 6.20 -8.23 7.09
N LEU A 53 5.44 -7.73 6.11
CA LEU A 53 4.05 -7.35 6.31
C LEU A 53 3.17 -8.53 6.74
N PHE A 54 3.26 -9.66 6.03
CA PHE A 54 2.54 -10.87 6.41
C PHE A 54 2.91 -11.32 7.82
N ASN A 55 4.22 -11.40 8.12
CA ASN A 55 4.68 -11.87 9.43
C ASN A 55 4.21 -10.96 10.58
N GLN A 56 4.21 -9.65 10.40
CA GLN A 56 3.77 -8.71 11.44
C GLN A 56 2.26 -8.78 11.66
N LEU A 57 1.46 -8.88 10.59
CA LEU A 57 0.01 -9.01 10.74
C LEU A 57 -0.40 -10.36 11.34
N GLU A 58 0.32 -11.44 11.01
CA GLU A 58 0.07 -12.78 11.55
C GLU A 58 0.28 -12.85 13.07
N GLN A 59 1.32 -12.18 13.59
CA GLN A 59 1.59 -12.08 15.04
C GLN A 59 0.46 -11.45 15.85
N HIS A 60 -0.40 -10.66 15.20
CA HIS A 60 -1.55 -9.99 15.82
C HIS A 60 -2.90 -10.64 15.45
N ASN A 61 -2.88 -11.77 14.74
CA ASN A 61 -4.07 -12.41 14.19
C ASN A 61 -4.92 -11.45 13.34
N TYR A 62 -4.26 -10.69 12.44
CA TYR A 62 -4.91 -9.82 11.46
C TYR A 62 -4.77 -10.41 10.04
N PRO A 63 -5.69 -11.29 9.60
CA PRO A 63 -5.57 -11.96 8.32
C PRO A 63 -5.57 -11.00 7.14
N ILE A 64 -4.71 -11.27 6.16
CA ILE A 64 -4.76 -10.63 4.85
C ILE A 64 -5.84 -11.32 4.03
N LEU A 65 -6.86 -10.57 3.63
CA LEU A 65 -7.98 -11.06 2.84
C LEU A 65 -7.73 -10.91 1.33
N GLU A 66 -7.00 -9.87 0.94
CA GLU A 66 -6.72 -9.58 -0.46
C GLU A 66 -5.40 -8.82 -0.63
N LEU A 67 -4.65 -9.13 -1.69
CA LEU A 67 -3.47 -8.38 -2.10
C LEU A 67 -3.53 -8.15 -3.62
N LYS A 68 -3.59 -6.89 -4.04
CA LYS A 68 -3.68 -6.48 -5.44
C LYS A 68 -2.55 -5.53 -5.80
N SER A 69 -1.80 -5.85 -6.85
CA SER A 69 -0.83 -4.89 -7.39
C SER A 69 -1.58 -3.73 -8.05
N LEU A 70 -1.23 -2.49 -7.71
CA LEU A 70 -1.74 -1.32 -8.41
C LEU A 70 -0.82 -1.09 -9.61
N ASN A 71 -1.26 -1.56 -10.76
CA ASN A 71 -0.63 -1.25 -12.03
C ASN A 71 -1.14 0.11 -12.49
N LEU A 72 -0.23 1.01 -12.87
CA LEU A 72 -0.59 2.26 -13.54
C LEU A 72 -1.18 1.93 -14.91
N SER A 73 -2.22 2.67 -15.32
CA SER A 73 -2.72 2.57 -16.68
C SER A 73 -1.71 3.18 -17.67
N LEU A 74 -1.81 2.84 -18.96
CA LEU A 74 -1.00 3.48 -20.00
C LEU A 74 -1.25 5.00 -20.06
N GLU A 75 -2.47 5.44 -19.75
CA GLU A 75 -2.83 6.84 -19.67
C GLU A 75 -2.13 7.54 -18.50
N ASP A 76 -2.08 6.93 -17.32
CA ASP A 76 -1.34 7.46 -16.17
C ASP A 76 0.17 7.58 -16.47
N ILE A 77 0.73 6.59 -17.18
CA ILE A 77 2.13 6.59 -17.61
C ILE A 77 2.37 7.73 -18.62
N PHE A 78 1.50 7.86 -19.62
CA PHE A 78 1.58 8.91 -20.62
C PHE A 78 1.48 10.30 -20.00
N LEU A 79 0.54 10.49 -19.07
CA LEU A 79 0.40 11.74 -18.32
C LEU A 79 1.66 12.02 -17.51
N GLN A 80 2.19 11.05 -16.75
CA GLN A 80 3.44 11.25 -15.99
C GLN A 80 4.63 11.66 -16.87
N LEU A 81 4.80 11.03 -18.04
CA LEU A 81 5.88 11.37 -18.97
C LEU A 81 5.75 12.79 -19.50
N THR A 82 4.58 13.13 -20.05
CA THR A 82 4.31 14.45 -20.65
C THR A 82 4.31 15.59 -19.62
N THR A 83 3.89 15.33 -18.38
CA THR A 83 3.87 16.34 -17.30
C THR A 83 5.25 16.54 -16.64
N ASN A 84 6.13 15.52 -16.68
CA ASN A 84 7.49 15.66 -16.15
C ASN A 84 8.43 16.40 -17.13
N GLU A 85 8.18 16.31 -18.44
CA GLU A 85 8.96 17.04 -19.46
C GLU A 85 8.80 18.57 -19.35
N GLU A 86 7.67 19.07 -18.84
CA GLU A 86 7.43 20.53 -18.68
C GLU A 86 8.29 21.18 -17.57
N LYS A 87 8.95 20.39 -16.71
CA LYS A 87 9.80 20.90 -15.62
C LYS A 87 11.27 21.05 -15.99
N GLU A 88 11.73 20.53 -17.12
CA GLU A 88 13.13 20.63 -17.58
C GLU A 88 13.40 21.81 -18.53
N VAL A 89 12.51 22.81 -18.57
CA VAL A 89 12.74 24.07 -19.28
C VAL A 89 12.79 25.24 -18.30
N LYS A 90 13.86 25.32 -17.50
CA LYS A 90 14.35 26.57 -16.88
C LYS A 90 15.86 26.59 -16.82
#